data_AF-A0A7U6KCI8-F1
#
_entry.id   AF-A0A7U6KCI8-F1
#
_cell.length_a   1.000
_cell.length_b   1.000
_cell.length_c   1.000
_cell.angle_alpha   90.00
_cell.angle_beta   90.00
_cell.angle_gamma   90.00
#
_symmetry.space_group_name_H-M   'P 1'
#
loop_
_entity.id
_entity.type
_entity.pdbx_description
1 polymer ?
#
loop_
_entity_poly.entity_id
_entity_poly.type
_entity_poly.pdbx_seq_one_letter_code
_entity_poly.pdbx_strand_id
1 'polypeptide(L)'
;MLEKTIRYHSRYELPQNLTDREKQFCQIIRDADKIDIFRANYTTGMETIYNTTTEELKNASITPEVYEAFQEKHTVLRTLNKTIIDHLIAHLSLYYGLIYPESKKMAVEQGYLWKMANFHSDNPETEMILEEIRNEQEQEWQP
;
A
#
# COMPACT_ATOMS: atom_id res chain seq x y z
N MET A 1 -23.83 -12.80 2.03
CA MET A 1 -22.68 -12.69 1.11
C MET A 1 -22.29 -11.24 0.88
N LEU A 2 -23.11 -10.42 0.19
CA LEU A 2 -22.81 -9.00 -0.06
C LEU A 2 -22.48 -8.20 1.22
N GLU A 3 -23.30 -8.37 2.26
CA GLU A 3 -23.09 -7.78 3.58
C GLU A 3 -21.69 -8.08 4.14
N LYS A 4 -21.27 -9.36 4.14
CA LYS A 4 -19.95 -9.79 4.63
C LYS A 4 -18.81 -9.18 3.82
N THR A 5 -18.96 -9.15 2.49
CA THR A 5 -17.96 -8.55 1.60
C THR A 5 -17.75 -7.07 1.93
N ILE A 6 -18.83 -6.33 2.18
CA ILE A 6 -18.77 -4.93 2.62
C ILE A 6 -18.18 -4.83 4.04
N ARG A 7 -18.61 -5.67 4.99
CA ARG A 7 -18.11 -5.63 6.37
C ARG A 7 -16.60 -5.91 6.47
N TYR A 8 -16.07 -6.77 5.61
CA TYR A 8 -14.69 -7.27 5.71
C TYR A 8 -13.71 -6.71 4.67
N HIS A 9 -14.12 -5.79 3.78
CA HIS A 9 -13.22 -5.27 2.73
C HIS A 9 -11.98 -4.55 3.29
N SER A 10 -12.10 -3.84 4.41
CA SER A 10 -10.98 -3.06 4.98
C SER A 10 -10.33 -3.68 6.23
N ARG A 11 -10.74 -4.90 6.63
CA ARG A 11 -10.11 -5.61 7.75
C ARG A 11 -8.66 -5.98 7.43
N TYR A 12 -7.79 -6.09 8.43
CA TYR A 12 -6.44 -6.59 8.20
C TYR A 12 -6.47 -8.06 7.74
N GLU A 13 -7.15 -8.91 8.51
CA GLU A 13 -7.36 -10.34 8.19
C GLU A 13 -8.84 -10.68 8.02
N LEU A 14 -9.10 -11.70 7.19
CA LEU A 14 -10.45 -12.26 7.04
C LEU A 14 -10.76 -13.26 8.16
N PRO A 15 -12.02 -13.34 8.63
CA PRO A 15 -12.43 -14.36 9.58
C PRO A 15 -12.21 -15.77 9.04
N GLN A 16 -11.75 -16.68 9.90
CA GLN A 16 -11.47 -18.08 9.54
C GLN A 16 -12.74 -18.90 9.26
N ASN A 17 -13.91 -18.44 9.71
CA ASN A 17 -15.19 -19.14 9.58
C ASN A 17 -15.99 -18.76 8.32
N LEU A 18 -15.37 -18.08 7.34
CA LEU A 18 -16.00 -17.83 6.05
C LEU A 18 -16.05 -19.12 5.22
N THR A 19 -17.15 -19.33 4.51
CA THR A 19 -17.18 -20.36 3.46
C THR A 19 -16.23 -19.98 2.31
N ASP A 20 -15.77 -20.95 1.52
CA ASP A 20 -14.87 -20.69 0.39
C ASP A 20 -15.44 -19.64 -0.58
N ARG A 21 -16.74 -19.71 -0.85
CA ARG A 21 -17.43 -18.72 -1.70
C ARG A 21 -17.38 -17.33 -1.08
N GLU A 22 -17.70 -17.20 0.21
CA GLU A 22 -17.66 -15.89 0.88
C GLU A 22 -16.24 -15.32 0.95
N LYS A 23 -15.25 -16.17 1.22
CA LYS A 23 -13.83 -15.80 1.22
C LYS A 23 -13.41 -15.27 -0.15
N GLN A 24 -13.76 -15.97 -1.23
CA GLN A 24 -13.46 -15.56 -2.59
C GLN A 24 -14.03 -14.17 -2.92
N PHE A 25 -15.32 -13.93 -2.65
CA PHE A 25 -15.92 -12.60 -2.89
C PHE A 25 -15.28 -11.50 -2.03
N CYS A 26 -14.93 -11.80 -0.77
CA CYS A 26 -14.20 -10.85 0.07
C CYS A 26 -12.81 -10.54 -0.52
N GLN A 27 -12.06 -11.55 -0.96
CA GLN A 27 -10.73 -11.37 -1.54
C GLN A 27 -10.77 -10.54 -2.84
N ILE A 28 -11.75 -10.79 -3.72
CA ILE A 28 -11.90 -10.02 -4.96
C ILE A 28 -12.11 -8.53 -4.67
N ILE A 29 -13.05 -8.20 -3.77
CA ILE A 29 -13.31 -6.79 -3.42
C ILE A 29 -12.12 -6.16 -2.70
N ARG A 30 -11.42 -6.90 -1.84
CA ARG A 30 -10.20 -6.44 -1.16
C ARG A 30 -9.07 -6.13 -2.13
N ASP A 31 -8.88 -6.94 -3.16
CA ASP A 31 -7.85 -6.68 -4.17
C ASP A 31 -8.23 -5.46 -5.01
N ALA A 32 -9.48 -5.37 -5.45
CA ALA A 32 -9.97 -4.22 -6.21
C ALA A 32 -9.84 -2.90 -5.41
N ASP A 33 -10.17 -2.92 -4.13
CA ASP A 33 -10.02 -1.78 -3.22
C ASP A 33 -8.56 -1.35 -3.07
N LYS A 34 -7.63 -2.28 -2.84
CA LYS A 34 -6.18 -1.98 -2.77
C LYS A 34 -5.64 -1.36 -4.07
N ILE A 35 -6.07 -1.89 -5.21
CA ILE A 35 -5.68 -1.33 -6.52
C ILE A 35 -6.21 0.10 -6.66
N ASP A 36 -7.46 0.34 -6.25
CA ASP A 36 -8.05 1.69 -6.29
C ASP A 36 -7.36 2.66 -5.32
N ILE A 37 -6.90 2.18 -4.15
CA ILE A 37 -6.13 2.98 -3.19
C ILE A 37 -4.86 3.56 -3.85
N PHE A 38 -4.14 2.79 -4.68
CA PHE A 38 -2.97 3.31 -5.40
C PHE A 38 -3.35 4.47 -6.32
N ARG A 39 -4.41 4.27 -7.11
CA ARG A 39 -4.94 5.30 -8.00
C ARG A 39 -5.35 6.54 -7.22
N ALA A 40 -6.16 6.37 -6.17
CA ALA A 40 -6.70 7.46 -5.36
C ALA A 40 -5.61 8.29 -4.68
N ASN A 41 -4.57 7.65 -4.15
CA ASN A 41 -3.40 8.34 -3.58
C ASN A 41 -2.73 9.26 -4.59
N TYR A 42 -2.52 8.78 -5.82
CA TYR A 42 -1.88 9.58 -6.85
C TYR A 42 -2.81 10.65 -7.45
N THR A 43 -4.05 10.30 -7.80
CA THR A 43 -4.97 11.22 -8.50
C THR A 43 -5.49 12.34 -7.60
N THR A 44 -5.67 12.05 -6.31
CA THR A 44 -6.15 13.04 -5.33
C THR A 44 -4.98 13.84 -4.74
N GLY A 45 -3.77 13.28 -4.75
CA GLY A 45 -2.59 13.84 -4.11
C GLY A 45 -2.44 13.35 -2.66
N MET A 46 -1.21 13.01 -2.28
CA MET A 46 -0.90 12.47 -0.95
C MET A 46 -1.15 13.51 0.15
N GLU A 47 -0.98 14.80 -0.12
CA GLU A 47 -1.30 15.88 0.81
C GLU A 47 -2.77 15.82 1.24
N THR A 48 -3.67 15.59 0.29
CA THR A 48 -5.11 15.52 0.57
C THR A 48 -5.45 14.21 1.28
N ILE A 49 -4.88 13.09 0.84
CA ILE A 49 -5.18 11.76 1.42
C ILE A 49 -4.61 11.62 2.83
N TYR A 50 -3.42 12.16 3.09
CA TYR A 50 -2.76 12.08 4.40
C TYR A 50 -3.11 13.28 5.29
N ASN A 51 -3.83 14.27 4.75
CA ASN A 51 -4.22 15.50 5.45
C ASN A 51 -2.99 16.21 6.04
N THR A 52 -2.05 16.55 5.17
CA THR A 52 -0.75 17.15 5.51
C THR A 52 -0.32 18.16 4.45
N THR A 53 0.78 18.87 4.69
CA THR A 53 1.41 19.74 3.70
C THR A 53 2.52 19.02 2.94
N THR A 54 2.87 19.51 1.75
CA THR A 54 4.03 19.00 0.99
C THR A 54 5.33 19.14 1.79
N GLU A 55 5.49 20.23 2.56
CA GLU A 55 6.68 20.46 3.38
C GLU A 55 6.83 19.41 4.48
N GLU A 56 5.75 19.15 5.24
CA GLU A 56 5.75 18.10 6.27
C GLU A 56 6.02 16.72 5.66
N LEU A 57 5.35 16.39 4.54
CA LEU A 57 5.51 15.10 3.88
C LEU A 57 6.93 14.88 3.36
N LYS A 58 7.54 15.91 2.75
CA LYS A 58 8.89 15.83 2.20
C LYS A 58 9.99 15.77 3.25
N ASN A 59 9.78 16.32 4.44
CA ASN A 59 10.79 16.36 5.50
C ASN A 59 10.63 15.27 6.56
N ALA A 60 9.50 14.56 6.59
CA ALA A 60 9.25 13.49 7.54
C ALA A 60 10.19 12.30 7.37
N SER A 61 10.52 11.64 8.49
CA SER A 61 11.32 10.42 8.50
C SER A 61 10.45 9.16 8.41
N ILE A 62 10.82 8.21 7.56
CA ILE A 62 10.26 6.84 7.61
C ILE A 62 10.73 6.18 8.91
N THR A 63 9.83 5.53 9.62
CA THR A 63 10.20 4.81 10.84
C THR A 63 10.81 3.44 10.54
N PRO A 64 11.81 2.99 11.34
CA PRO A 64 12.39 1.67 11.17
C PRO A 64 11.35 0.56 11.22
N GLU A 65 10.36 0.65 12.11
CA GLU A 65 9.35 -0.41 12.24
C GLU A 65 8.45 -0.57 11.02
N VAL A 66 8.13 0.53 10.34
CA VAL A 66 7.35 0.50 9.09
C VAL A 66 8.20 0.00 7.93
N TYR A 67 9.48 0.38 7.89
CA TYR A 67 10.40 -0.10 6.87
C TYR A 67 10.67 -1.60 7.00
N GLU A 68 10.96 -2.08 8.22
CA GLU A 68 11.14 -3.50 8.52
C GLU A 68 9.89 -4.31 8.13
N ALA A 69 8.70 -3.85 8.53
CA ALA A 69 7.45 -4.53 8.16
C ALA A 69 7.19 -4.54 6.64
N PHE A 70 7.67 -3.53 5.90
CA PHE A 70 7.61 -3.53 4.44
C PHE A 70 8.55 -4.57 3.83
N GLN A 71 9.77 -4.68 4.37
CA GLN A 71 10.78 -5.64 3.95
C GLN A 71 10.36 -7.10 4.19
N GLU A 72 9.49 -7.35 5.17
CA GLU A 72 8.86 -8.66 5.40
C GLU A 72 7.86 -9.09 4.29
N LYS A 73 7.63 -8.25 3.27
CA LYS A 73 6.78 -8.51 2.11
C LYS A 73 5.35 -8.90 2.48
N HIS A 74 4.78 -8.19 3.45
CA HIS A 74 3.35 -8.22 3.75
C HIS A 74 2.79 -6.81 3.95
N THR A 75 1.47 -6.70 4.06
CA THR A 75 0.83 -5.41 4.33
C THR A 75 1.26 -4.89 5.70
N VAL A 76 1.70 -3.64 5.77
CA VAL A 76 2.05 -2.95 7.02
C VAL A 76 0.78 -2.70 7.82
N LEU A 77 0.81 -3.03 9.10
CA LEU A 77 -0.28 -2.73 10.03
C LEU A 77 -0.42 -1.22 10.22
N ARG A 78 -1.64 -0.69 10.08
CA ARG A 78 -1.93 0.73 10.28
C ARG A 78 -1.44 1.29 11.62
N THR A 79 -1.40 0.45 12.67
CA THR A 79 -0.94 0.85 14.00
C THR A 79 0.57 1.07 14.10
N LEU A 80 1.34 0.64 13.10
CA LEU A 80 2.80 0.88 13.04
C LEU A 80 3.14 2.26 12.51
N ASN A 81 2.25 2.92 11.76
CA ASN A 81 2.50 4.26 11.22
C ASN A 81 2.59 5.28 12.36
N LYS A 82 3.70 5.99 12.46
CA LYS A 82 3.95 7.05 13.46
C LYS A 82 4.21 8.40 12.80
N THR A 83 4.79 8.43 11.60
CA THR A 83 5.04 9.65 10.84
C THR A 83 4.14 9.72 9.61
N ILE A 84 4.04 10.90 9.00
CA ILE A 84 3.14 11.09 7.86
C ILE A 84 3.61 10.31 6.62
N ILE A 85 4.93 10.16 6.43
CA ILE A 85 5.51 9.43 5.31
C ILE A 85 5.39 7.91 5.48
N ASP A 86 5.21 7.39 6.71
CA ASP A 86 4.91 5.97 6.93
C ASP A 86 3.64 5.53 6.19
N HIS A 87 2.69 6.43 5.97
CA HIS A 87 1.49 6.15 5.18
C HIS A 87 1.84 5.78 3.73
N LEU A 88 2.84 6.40 3.11
CA LEU A 88 3.29 6.03 1.77
C LEU A 88 3.77 4.57 1.76
N ILE A 89 4.67 4.22 2.68
CA ILE A 89 5.24 2.87 2.76
C ILE A 89 4.16 1.83 3.05
N ALA A 90 3.25 2.14 3.99
CA ALA A 90 2.11 1.29 4.28
C ALA A 90 1.17 1.12 3.07
N HIS A 91 0.93 2.16 2.28
CA HIS A 91 0.15 2.02 1.06
C HIS A 91 0.88 1.18 0.01
N LEU A 92 2.17 1.41 -0.24
CA LEU A 92 2.95 0.58 -1.18
C LEU A 92 2.92 -0.91 -0.80
N SER A 93 2.95 -1.21 0.51
CA SER A 93 2.90 -2.59 1.04
C SER A 93 1.61 -3.34 0.68
N LEU A 94 0.55 -2.63 0.28
CA LEU A 94 -0.72 -3.24 -0.14
C LEU A 94 -0.55 -4.17 -1.35
N TYR A 95 0.51 -3.96 -2.16
CA TYR A 95 0.85 -4.87 -3.26
C TYR A 95 1.05 -6.31 -2.78
N TYR A 96 1.74 -6.49 -1.66
CA TYR A 96 1.98 -7.80 -1.07
C TYR A 96 0.72 -8.44 -0.48
N GLY A 97 -0.31 -7.63 -0.20
CA GLY A 97 -1.63 -8.09 0.23
C GLY A 97 -2.59 -8.44 -0.90
N LEU A 98 -2.16 -8.37 -2.17
CA LEU A 98 -2.95 -8.80 -3.32
C LEU A 98 -2.92 -10.33 -3.46
N ILE A 99 -4.10 -10.93 -3.54
CA ILE A 99 -4.27 -12.39 -3.52
C ILE A 99 -4.13 -13.00 -4.90
N TYR A 100 -4.72 -12.37 -5.91
CA TYR A 100 -4.75 -12.93 -7.27
C TYR A 100 -3.58 -12.41 -8.12
N PRO A 101 -2.94 -13.27 -8.93
CA PRO A 101 -1.88 -12.83 -9.85
C PRO A 101 -2.34 -11.72 -10.80
N GLU A 102 -3.58 -11.81 -11.30
CA GLU A 102 -4.16 -10.76 -12.16
C GLU A 102 -4.27 -9.43 -11.44
N SER A 103 -4.60 -9.43 -10.14
CA SER A 103 -4.63 -8.20 -9.33
C SER A 103 -3.25 -7.55 -9.24
N LYS A 104 -2.19 -8.35 -9.04
CA LYS A 104 -0.81 -7.85 -8.99
C LYS A 104 -0.38 -7.25 -10.33
N LYS A 105 -0.62 -7.98 -11.41
CA LYS A 105 -0.39 -7.51 -12.78
C LYS A 105 -1.11 -6.18 -13.04
N MET A 106 -2.40 -6.08 -12.71
CA MET A 106 -3.17 -4.85 -12.84
C MET A 106 -2.59 -3.69 -12.03
N ALA A 107 -2.16 -3.93 -10.78
CA ALA A 107 -1.55 -2.89 -9.94
C ALA A 107 -0.27 -2.31 -10.57
N VAL A 108 0.54 -3.17 -11.19
CA VAL A 108 1.77 -2.79 -11.89
C VAL A 108 1.46 -2.08 -13.21
N GLU A 109 0.64 -2.68 -14.07
CA GLU A 109 0.33 -2.17 -15.42
C GLU A 109 -0.41 -0.82 -15.40
N GLN A 110 -1.24 -0.55 -14.39
CA GLN A 110 -1.86 0.76 -14.23
C GLN A 110 -0.85 1.86 -13.86
N GLY A 111 0.31 1.50 -13.35
CA GLY A 111 1.44 2.39 -13.07
C GLY A 111 1.27 3.32 -11.87
N TYR A 112 0.13 3.32 -11.18
CA TYR A 112 -0.07 4.18 -9.99
C TYR A 112 0.82 3.78 -8.82
N LEU A 113 1.08 2.48 -8.66
CA LEU A 113 2.02 1.96 -7.65
C LEU A 113 3.41 2.58 -7.84
N TRP A 114 3.94 2.53 -9.07
CA TRP A 114 5.23 3.13 -9.42
C TRP A 114 5.23 4.67 -9.31
N LYS A 115 4.14 5.33 -9.70
CA LYS A 115 4.00 6.77 -9.55
C LYS A 115 4.04 7.22 -8.09
N MET A 116 3.50 6.42 -7.17
CA MET A 116 3.61 6.67 -5.73
C MET A 116 5.03 6.42 -5.22
N ALA A 117 5.66 5.32 -5.63
CA ALA A 117 7.04 4.98 -5.23
C ALA A 117 8.09 6.00 -5.74
N ASN A 118 7.76 6.73 -6.83
CA ASN A 118 8.58 7.81 -7.37
C ASN A 118 8.42 9.15 -6.60
N PHE A 119 7.87 9.13 -5.39
CA PHE A 119 7.96 10.26 -4.48
C PHE A 119 9.41 10.51 -4.07
N HIS A 120 9.80 11.78 -3.98
CA HIS A 120 11.12 12.20 -3.52
C HIS A 120 11.00 13.07 -2.26
N SER A 121 11.84 12.76 -1.29
CA SER A 121 11.92 13.42 0.01
C SER A 121 13.09 14.43 0.03
N ASP A 122 12.90 15.53 0.76
CA ASP A 122 13.97 16.48 1.05
C ASP A 122 14.80 16.03 2.27
N ASN A 123 14.34 15.01 3.02
CA ASN A 123 15.07 14.36 4.09
C ASN A 123 16.01 13.28 3.51
N PRO A 124 17.34 13.42 3.63
CA PRO A 124 18.29 12.52 2.97
C PRO A 124 18.19 11.05 3.39
N GLU A 125 17.88 10.78 4.67
CA GLU A 125 17.74 9.41 5.17
C GLU A 125 16.49 8.74 4.57
N THR A 126 15.39 9.49 4.48
CA THR A 126 14.15 9.02 3.87
C THR A 126 14.30 8.82 2.37
N GLU A 127 14.98 9.73 1.68
CA GLU A 127 15.23 9.57 0.24
C GLU A 127 16.06 8.33 -0.06
N MET A 128 17.07 8.04 0.75
CA MET A 128 17.88 6.83 0.62
C MET A 128 17.03 5.56 0.76
N ILE A 129 16.13 5.50 1.75
CA ILE A 129 15.20 4.37 1.93
C ILE A 129 14.24 4.25 0.73
N LEU A 130 13.70 5.37 0.25
CA LEU A 130 12.79 5.37 -0.91
C LEU A 130 13.52 4.90 -2.19
N GLU A 131 14.79 5.26 -2.37
CA GLU A 131 15.63 4.78 -3.45
C GLU A 131 15.88 3.27 -3.35
N GLU A 132 16.19 2.76 -2.16
CA GLU A 132 16.36 1.32 -1.91
C GLU A 132 15.08 0.56 -2.27
N ILE A 133 13.92 1.03 -1.79
CA ILE A 133 12.62 0.44 -2.14
C ILE A 133 12.44 0.41 -3.65
N ARG A 134 12.62 1.55 -4.36
CA ARG A 134 12.45 1.58 -5.82
C ARG A 134 13.34 0.55 -6.51
N ASN A 135 14.62 0.48 -6.15
CA ASN A 135 15.59 -0.45 -6.75
C ASN A 135 15.22 -1.91 -6.51
N GLU A 136 14.81 -2.28 -5.30
CA GLU A 136 14.36 -3.65 -5.00
C GLU A 136 13.10 -4.03 -5.78
N GLN A 137 12.16 -3.09 -5.87
CA GLN A 137 10.88 -3.34 -6.51
C GLN A 137 10.98 -3.42 -8.03
N GLU A 138 12.09 -2.98 -8.65
CA GLU A 138 12.30 -3.16 -10.09
C GLU A 138 12.28 -4.63 -10.49
N GLN A 139 12.68 -5.56 -9.63
CA GLN A 139 12.63 -6.99 -9.95
C GLN A 139 11.29 -7.64 -9.57
N GLU A 140 10.56 -7.07 -8.61
CA GLU A 140 9.37 -7.68 -8.02
C GLU A 140 8.05 -7.16 -8.60
N TRP A 141 7.98 -5.88 -8.97
CA TRP A 141 6.80 -5.24 -9.54
C TRP A 141 6.84 -5.30 -11.06
N GLN A 142 6.93 -6.52 -11.57
CA GLN A 142 6.87 -6.85 -12.98
C GLN A 142 5.45 -7.33 -13.37
N PRO A 143 4.97 -7.02 -14.59
CA PRO A 143 3.66 -7.48 -15.08
C PRO A 143 3.50 -9.00 -15.18
#